data_AF-A0A8C9CVH3-F1
#
_entry.id   AF-A0A8C9CVH3-F1
#
_cell.length_a   1.000
_cell.length_b   1.000
_cell.length_c   1.000
_cell.angle_alpha   90.00
_cell.angle_beta   90.00
_cell.angle_gamma   90.00
#
_symmetry.space_group_name_H-M   'P 1'
#
loop_
_entity.id
_entity.type
_entity.pdbx_description
1 polymer ?
#
loop_
_entity_poly.entity_id
_entity_poly.type
_entity_poly.pdbx_seq_one_letter_code
_entity_poly.pdbx_strand_id
1 'polypeptide(L)'
;APGLWRACNWLMGAFFALAAFVQVVYTVPAGLTLLVGLNPLVTGNFIWKSVSAIHIFFCIVWAVGLAYNLLLHTKQNILHEEEGRELFGLVIITAWLSLCHSSSKNPVGGRIQLAIAITVALFPFILWVYVYINKEMRSSWPTHCKTVI
;
A
#
# COMPACT_ATOMS: atom_id res chain seq x y z
N ALA A 1 20.77 -4.92 5.84
CA ALA A 1 20.04 -5.53 6.97
C ALA A 1 18.92 -6.43 6.46
N PRO A 2 19.17 -7.73 6.24
CA PRO A 2 18.17 -8.67 5.72
C PRO A 2 16.95 -8.83 6.65
N GLY A 3 17.17 -8.77 7.97
CA GLY A 3 16.10 -8.87 8.96
C GLY A 3 15.11 -7.71 8.91
N LEU A 4 15.60 -6.48 8.73
CA LEU A 4 14.74 -5.29 8.67
C LEU A 4 13.85 -5.29 7.41
N TRP A 5 14.40 -5.69 6.26
CA TRP A 5 13.62 -5.85 5.02
C TRP A 5 12.50 -6.89 5.19
N ARG A 6 12.80 -8.03 5.82
CA ARG A 6 11.78 -9.04 6.14
C ARG A 6 10.72 -8.50 7.09
N ALA A 7 11.11 -7.79 8.14
CA ALA A 7 10.17 -7.17 9.08
C ALA A 7 9.24 -6.17 8.39
N CYS A 8 9.77 -5.31 7.50
CA CYS A 8 8.98 -4.39 6.69
C CYS A 8 7.96 -5.12 5.79
N ASN A 9 8.36 -6.23 5.17
CA ASN A 9 7.45 -7.05 4.36
C ASN A 9 6.38 -7.75 5.21
N TRP A 10 6.72 -8.24 6.41
CA TRP A 10 5.72 -8.77 7.33
C TRP A 10 4.70 -7.71 7.76
N LEU A 11 5.19 -6.52 8.12
CA LEU A 11 4.34 -5.40 8.53
C LEU A 11 3.40 -4.97 7.41
N MET A 12 3.92 -4.76 6.20
CA MET A 12 3.10 -4.36 5.05
C MET A 12 2.19 -5.49 4.54
N GLY A 13 2.64 -6.73 4.61
CA GLY A 13 1.80 -7.89 4.31
C GLY A 13 0.60 -7.97 5.25
N ALA A 14 0.80 -7.75 6.56
CA ALA A 14 -0.28 -7.69 7.54
C ALA A 14 -1.22 -6.50 7.29
N PHE A 15 -0.68 -5.32 6.97
CA PHE A 15 -1.47 -4.15 6.59
C PHE A 15 -2.38 -4.45 5.37
N PHE A 16 -1.82 -5.02 4.31
CA PHE A 16 -2.61 -5.42 3.14
C PHE A 16 -3.62 -6.52 3.45
N ALA A 17 -3.29 -7.48 4.32
CA ALA A 17 -4.24 -8.51 4.74
C ALA A 17 -5.43 -7.93 5.51
N LEU A 18 -5.19 -6.95 6.38
CA LEU A 18 -6.26 -6.20 7.06
C LEU A 18 -7.10 -5.42 6.06
N ALA A 19 -6.48 -4.75 5.08
CA ALA A 19 -7.20 -4.05 4.02
C ALA A 19 -8.00 -5.01 3.12
N ALA A 20 -7.51 -6.25 2.93
CA ALA A 20 -8.20 -7.27 2.15
C ALA A 20 -9.52 -7.72 2.77
N PHE A 21 -9.70 -7.57 4.08
CA PHE A 21 -10.96 -7.86 4.76
C PHE A 21 -12.10 -6.96 4.26
N VAL A 22 -11.79 -5.73 3.87
CA VAL A 22 -12.77 -4.75 3.38
C VAL A 22 -12.72 -4.56 1.87
N GLN A 23 -11.59 -4.85 1.21
CA GLN A 23 -11.41 -4.64 -0.22
C GLN A 23 -10.58 -5.76 -0.88
N VAL A 24 -11.21 -6.53 -1.76
CA VAL A 24 -10.61 -7.73 -2.39
C VAL A 24 -9.32 -7.43 -3.15
N VAL A 25 -9.16 -6.22 -3.71
CA VAL A 25 -7.97 -5.80 -4.47
C VAL A 25 -6.66 -5.97 -3.69
N TYR A 26 -6.70 -5.90 -2.34
CA TYR A 26 -5.52 -6.04 -1.49
C TYR A 26 -5.08 -7.50 -1.25
N THR A 27 -5.88 -8.48 -1.66
CA THR A 27 -5.59 -9.90 -1.40
C THR A 27 -4.31 -10.36 -2.11
N VAL A 28 -4.17 -9.99 -3.39
CA VAL A 28 -3.00 -10.30 -4.21
C VAL A 28 -1.72 -9.66 -3.64
N PRO A 29 -1.67 -8.34 -3.36
CA PRO A 29 -0.48 -7.71 -2.79
C PRO A 29 -0.18 -8.21 -1.38
N ALA A 30 -1.18 -8.57 -0.56
CA ALA A 30 -0.97 -9.20 0.74
C ALA A 30 -0.21 -10.53 0.59
N GLY A 31 -0.71 -11.43 -0.26
CA GLY A 31 -0.07 -12.72 -0.52
C GLY A 31 1.35 -12.57 -1.07
N LEU A 32 1.52 -11.73 -2.09
CA LEU A 32 2.84 -11.49 -2.70
C LEU A 32 3.83 -10.92 -1.69
N THR A 33 3.41 -9.97 -0.84
CA THR A 33 4.27 -9.30 0.14
C THR A 33 4.65 -10.25 1.30
N LEU A 34 3.69 -11.05 1.79
CA LEU A 34 3.97 -12.07 2.82
C LEU A 34 4.96 -13.13 2.33
N LEU A 35 4.85 -13.55 1.07
CA LEU A 35 5.82 -14.45 0.45
C LEU A 35 7.24 -13.87 0.45
N VAL A 36 7.40 -12.55 0.22
CA VAL A 36 8.71 -11.87 0.31
C VAL A 36 9.23 -11.84 1.75
N GLY A 37 8.36 -11.65 2.73
CA GLY A 37 8.70 -11.72 4.17
C GLY A 37 9.21 -13.11 4.57
N LEU A 38 8.55 -14.16 4.10
CA LEU A 38 8.93 -15.56 4.32
C LEU A 38 10.25 -15.89 3.62
N ASN A 39 10.34 -15.66 2.32
CA ASN A 39 11.53 -15.94 1.53
C ASN A 39 11.81 -14.80 0.53
N PRO A 40 12.75 -13.89 0.84
CA PRO A 40 13.10 -12.79 -0.05
C PRO A 40 13.58 -13.22 -1.45
N LEU A 41 14.03 -14.46 -1.62
CA LEU A 41 14.46 -15.00 -2.92
C LEU A 41 13.29 -15.18 -3.90
N VAL A 42 12.04 -15.21 -3.41
CA VAL A 42 10.84 -15.36 -4.25
C VAL A 42 10.71 -14.24 -5.28
N THR A 43 11.23 -13.03 -4.97
CA THR A 43 11.21 -11.89 -5.90
C THR A 43 12.06 -12.13 -7.14
N GLY A 44 12.96 -13.11 -7.11
CA GLY A 44 13.75 -13.55 -8.27
C GLY A 44 12.96 -14.45 -9.23
N ASN A 45 11.86 -15.08 -8.78
CA ASN A 45 11.08 -16.01 -9.57
C ASN A 45 10.25 -15.29 -10.64
N PHE A 46 10.24 -15.84 -11.85
CA PHE A 46 9.45 -15.32 -12.97
C PHE A 46 7.96 -15.25 -12.66
N ILE A 47 7.38 -16.25 -11.97
CA ILE A 47 5.96 -16.28 -11.62
C ILE A 47 5.61 -15.09 -10.71
N TRP A 48 6.39 -14.88 -9.65
CA TRP A 48 6.17 -13.77 -8.72
C TRP A 48 6.30 -12.41 -9.44
N LYS A 49 7.31 -12.25 -10.30
CA LYS A 49 7.51 -11.03 -11.09
C LYS A 49 6.35 -10.75 -12.04
N SER A 50 5.89 -11.76 -12.76
CA SER A 50 4.77 -11.63 -13.71
C SER A 50 3.47 -11.28 -13.01
N VAL A 51 3.12 -12.00 -11.93
CA VAL A 51 1.89 -11.72 -11.15
C VAL A 51 1.95 -10.31 -10.55
N SER A 52 3.09 -9.93 -9.96
CA SER A 52 3.30 -8.59 -9.41
C SER A 52 3.17 -7.51 -10.49
N ALA A 53 3.78 -7.69 -11.66
CA ALA A 53 3.77 -6.70 -12.73
C ALA A 53 2.37 -6.51 -13.32
N ILE A 54 1.62 -7.61 -13.53
CA ILE A 54 0.23 -7.56 -14.00
C ILE A 54 -0.63 -6.81 -12.98
N HIS A 55 -0.51 -7.13 -11.69
CA HIS A 55 -1.29 -6.46 -10.65
C HIS A 55 -0.97 -4.97 -10.54
N ILE A 56 0.32 -4.60 -10.61
CA ILE A 56 0.77 -3.20 -10.67
C ILE A 56 0.13 -2.48 -11.87
N PHE A 57 0.15 -3.11 -13.06
CA PHE A 57 -0.42 -2.51 -14.26
C PHE A 57 -1.91 -2.21 -14.09
N PHE A 58 -2.70 -3.17 -13.60
CA PHE A 58 -4.12 -2.96 -13.32
C PHE A 58 -4.34 -1.85 -12.28
N CYS A 59 -3.54 -1.81 -11.20
CA CYS A 59 -3.62 -0.77 -10.19
C CYS A 59 -3.33 0.62 -10.75
N ILE A 60 -2.33 0.76 -11.64
CA ILE A 60 -2.00 2.02 -12.29
C ILE A 60 -3.13 2.47 -13.22
N VAL A 61 -3.63 1.58 -14.07
CA VAL A 61 -4.73 1.91 -14.99
C VAL A 61 -5.96 2.38 -14.22
N TRP A 62 -6.32 1.67 -13.14
CA TRP A 62 -7.43 2.06 -12.29
C TRP A 62 -7.18 3.38 -11.55
N ALA A 63 -5.98 3.58 -11.00
CA ALA A 63 -5.60 4.82 -10.33
C ALA A 63 -5.66 6.03 -11.27
N VAL A 64 -5.23 5.87 -12.53
CA VAL A 64 -5.36 6.92 -13.55
C VAL A 64 -6.83 7.20 -13.86
N GLY A 65 -7.66 6.17 -13.98
CA GLY A 65 -9.11 6.31 -14.18
C GLY A 65 -9.79 7.07 -13.03
N LEU A 66 -9.51 6.70 -11.79
CA LEU A 66 -9.98 7.39 -10.60
C LEU A 66 -9.46 8.84 -10.54
N ALA A 67 -8.17 9.06 -10.80
CA ALA A 67 -7.59 10.40 -10.80
C ALA A 67 -8.24 11.29 -11.88
N TYR A 68 -8.52 10.76 -13.06
CA TYR A 68 -9.21 11.48 -14.13
C TYR A 68 -10.66 11.81 -13.74
N ASN A 69 -11.40 10.86 -13.19
CA ASN A 69 -12.75 11.10 -12.68
C ASN A 69 -12.76 12.16 -11.58
N LEU A 70 -11.84 12.07 -10.61
CA LEU A 70 -11.67 13.06 -9.55
C LEU A 70 -11.37 14.46 -10.11
N LEU A 71 -10.47 14.56 -11.10
CA LEU A 71 -10.14 15.83 -11.75
C LEU A 71 -11.33 16.45 -12.48
N LEU A 72 -12.21 15.63 -13.06
CA LEU A 72 -13.41 16.10 -13.76
C LEU A 72 -14.58 16.43 -12.81
N HIS A 73 -14.72 15.70 -11.71
CA HIS A 73 -15.91 15.73 -10.87
C HIS A 73 -15.74 16.44 -9.51
N THR A 74 -14.50 16.70 -9.03
CA THR A 74 -14.28 17.27 -7.68
C THR A 74 -13.97 18.77 -7.70
N LYS A 75 -14.83 19.56 -7.03
CA LYS A 75 -14.58 20.97 -6.64
C LYS A 75 -14.16 21.16 -5.18
N GLN A 76 -14.27 20.19 -4.27
CA GLN A 76 -13.81 20.32 -2.86
C GLN A 76 -13.38 18.99 -2.22
N ASN A 77 -12.21 19.00 -1.56
CA ASN A 77 -11.70 18.04 -0.57
C ASN A 77 -11.54 16.55 -0.98
N ILE A 78 -10.62 16.29 -1.91
CA ILE A 78 -10.05 14.99 -2.33
C ILE A 78 -9.80 13.98 -1.19
N LEU A 79 -9.51 14.43 0.03
CA LEU A 79 -9.17 13.56 1.17
C LEU A 79 -10.39 13.03 1.95
N HIS A 80 -11.58 13.56 1.73
CA HIS A 80 -12.76 13.23 2.54
C HIS A 80 -13.76 12.30 1.84
N GLU A 81 -13.49 11.96 0.58
CA GLU A 81 -14.36 11.17 -0.30
C GLU A 81 -13.76 9.77 -0.50
N GLU A 82 -14.60 8.75 -0.61
CA GLU A 82 -14.17 7.34 -0.63
C GLU A 82 -13.18 7.05 -1.77
N GLU A 83 -13.32 7.76 -2.90
CA GLU A 83 -12.44 7.68 -4.06
C GLU A 83 -10.98 8.09 -3.76
N GLY A 84 -10.77 9.10 -2.90
CA GLY A 84 -9.43 9.53 -2.52
C GLY A 84 -8.68 8.51 -1.67
N ARG A 85 -9.42 7.81 -0.79
CA ARG A 85 -8.89 6.70 0.01
C ARG A 85 -8.52 5.50 -0.86
N GLU A 86 -9.36 5.18 -1.85
CA GLU A 86 -9.08 4.11 -2.83
C GLU A 86 -7.85 4.44 -3.69
N LEU A 87 -7.77 5.67 -4.21
CA LEU A 87 -6.62 6.14 -4.98
C LEU A 87 -5.32 6.03 -4.18
N PHE A 88 -5.34 6.50 -2.93
CA PHE A 88 -4.18 6.42 -2.03
C PHE A 88 -3.73 4.98 -1.78
N GLY A 89 -4.69 4.08 -1.59
CA GLY A 89 -4.48 2.65 -1.46
C GLY A 89 -3.73 2.02 -2.63
N LEU A 90 -4.17 2.33 -3.85
CA LEU A 90 -3.55 1.83 -5.08
C LEU A 90 -2.14 2.35 -5.29
N VAL A 91 -1.88 3.60 -4.90
CA VAL A 91 -0.54 4.18 -4.91
C VAL A 91 0.38 3.42 -3.95
N ILE A 92 -0.08 3.11 -2.73
CA ILE A 92 0.71 2.30 -1.78
C ILE A 92 1.02 0.91 -2.35
N ILE A 93 0.02 0.20 -2.89
CA ILE A 93 0.21 -1.13 -3.49
C ILE A 93 1.27 -1.07 -4.59
N THR A 94 1.10 -0.11 -5.51
CA THR A 94 1.98 0.08 -6.67
C THR A 94 3.40 0.38 -6.25
N ALA A 95 3.59 1.32 -5.32
CA ALA A 95 4.90 1.68 -4.80
C ALA A 95 5.56 0.49 -4.09
N TRP A 96 4.82 -0.23 -3.24
CA TRP A 96 5.35 -1.35 -2.47
C TRP A 96 5.79 -2.53 -3.35
N LEU A 97 4.92 -2.99 -4.25
CA LEU A 97 5.25 -4.09 -5.15
C LEU A 97 6.39 -3.72 -6.10
N SER A 98 6.48 -2.46 -6.53
CA SER A 98 7.60 -1.97 -7.36
C SER A 98 8.93 -1.99 -6.60
N LEU A 99 8.93 -1.68 -5.30
CA LEU A 99 10.10 -1.81 -4.44
C LEU A 99 10.51 -3.28 -4.28
N CYS A 100 9.56 -4.17 -4.00
CA CYS A 100 9.82 -5.61 -3.90
C CYS A 100 10.36 -6.18 -5.22
N HIS A 101 9.81 -5.77 -6.36
CA HIS A 101 10.26 -6.19 -7.69
C HIS A 101 11.68 -5.69 -8.01
N SER A 102 12.02 -4.47 -7.57
CA SER A 102 13.34 -3.86 -7.80
C SER A 102 14.41 -4.33 -6.82
N SER A 103 14.02 -4.93 -5.69
CA SER A 103 14.94 -5.46 -4.68
C SER A 103 15.82 -6.60 -5.22
N SER A 104 15.44 -7.27 -6.31
CA SER A 104 16.23 -8.36 -6.90
C SER A 104 17.42 -7.86 -7.74
N LYS A 105 17.51 -6.56 -8.06
CA LYS A 105 18.34 -6.07 -9.17
C LYS A 105 19.67 -5.44 -8.76
N ASN A 106 19.86 -4.87 -7.56
CA ASN A 106 21.12 -4.21 -7.18
C ASN A 106 21.36 -4.07 -5.65
N PRO A 107 22.56 -4.42 -5.13
CA PRO A 107 22.90 -4.29 -3.70
C PRO A 107 23.12 -2.83 -3.22
N VAL A 108 23.57 -1.91 -4.07
CA VAL A 108 23.76 -0.49 -3.73
C VAL A 108 22.43 0.27 -3.65
N GLY A 109 21.47 -0.07 -4.52
CA GLY A 109 20.09 0.41 -4.45
C GLY A 109 19.32 -0.12 -3.22
N GLY A 110 19.79 -1.22 -2.62
CA GLY A 110 19.13 -1.86 -1.48
C GLY A 110 19.03 -0.98 -0.23
N ARG A 111 19.99 -0.07 0.01
CA ARG A 111 19.91 0.85 1.18
C ARG A 111 18.86 1.94 0.99
N ILE A 112 18.78 2.52 -0.20
CA ILE A 112 17.78 3.54 -0.54
C ILE A 112 16.39 2.91 -0.59
N GLN A 113 16.26 1.73 -1.22
CA GLN A 113 15.01 0.95 -1.23
C GLN A 113 14.54 0.61 0.18
N LEU A 114 15.45 0.25 1.08
CA LEU A 114 15.12 -0.02 2.48
C LEU A 114 14.65 1.24 3.21
N ALA A 115 15.30 2.39 2.99
CA ALA A 115 14.86 3.65 3.59
C ALA A 115 13.45 4.05 3.10
N ILE A 116 13.20 3.94 1.79
CA ILE A 116 11.87 4.20 1.21
C ILE A 116 10.84 3.22 1.79
N ALA A 117 11.18 1.93 1.88
CA ALA A 117 10.29 0.91 2.42
C ALA A 117 9.96 1.15 3.90
N ILE A 118 10.91 1.59 4.72
CA ILE A 118 10.63 1.97 6.11
C ILE A 118 9.65 3.13 6.16
N THR A 119 9.89 4.19 5.38
CA THR A 119 9.00 5.36 5.35
C THR A 119 7.59 4.98 4.90
N VAL A 120 7.47 4.23 3.80
CA VAL A 120 6.16 3.79 3.29
C VAL A 120 5.47 2.85 4.26
N ALA A 121 6.19 1.96 4.94
CA ALA A 121 5.61 1.04 5.90
C ALA A 121 5.15 1.72 7.20
N LEU A 122 5.83 2.78 7.64
CA LEU A 122 5.47 3.53 8.83
C LEU A 122 4.34 4.54 8.58
N PHE A 123 4.22 5.05 7.35
CA PHE A 123 3.26 6.10 7.02
C PHE A 123 1.80 5.76 7.37
N PRO A 124 1.24 4.56 7.04
CA PRO A 124 -0.11 4.18 7.43
C PRO A 124 -0.31 4.17 8.94
N PHE A 125 0.69 3.74 9.72
CA PHE A 125 0.61 3.71 11.18
C PHE A 125 0.67 5.11 11.78
N ILE A 126 1.53 5.98 11.25
CA ILE A 126 1.62 7.38 11.69
C ILE A 126 0.30 8.09 11.43
N LEU A 127 -0.29 7.91 10.23
CA LEU A 127 -1.61 8.46 9.91
C LEU A 127 -2.70 7.90 10.82
N TRP A 128 -2.68 6.59 11.09
CA TRP A 128 -3.66 5.97 11.98
C TRP A 128 -3.58 6.52 13.41
N VAL A 129 -2.38 6.65 13.97
CA VAL A 129 -2.15 7.26 15.29
C VAL A 129 -2.58 8.72 15.30
N TYR A 130 -2.27 9.47 14.24
CA TYR A 130 -2.69 10.87 14.11
C TYR A 130 -4.22 11.02 14.14
N VAL A 131 -4.94 10.20 13.38
CA VAL A 131 -6.42 10.16 13.39
C VAL A 131 -6.97 9.67 14.73
N TYR A 132 -6.27 8.75 15.39
CA TYR A 132 -6.66 8.27 16.72
C TYR A 132 -6.56 9.37 17.80
N ILE A 133 -5.55 10.23 17.72
CA ILE A 133 -5.35 11.34 18.66
C ILE A 133 -6.27 12.52 18.33
N ASN A 134 -6.45 12.83 17.04
CA ASN A 134 -7.23 13.99 16.60
C ASN A 134 -8.74 13.70 16.60
N LYS A 135 -9.38 13.95 17.75
CA LYS A 135 -10.82 13.74 17.95
C LYS A 135 -11.69 14.63 17.07
N GLU A 136 -11.21 15.79 16.66
CA GLU A 136 -11.93 16.73 15.81
C GLU A 136 -12.15 16.13 14.41
N MET A 137 -11.12 15.51 13.82
CA MET A 137 -11.24 14.80 12.55
C MET A 137 -12.19 13.59 12.63
N ARG A 138 -12.20 12.86 13.75
CA ARG A 138 -13.15 11.73 13.92
C ARG A 138 -14.60 12.22 14.05
N SER A 139 -14.79 13.40 14.64
CA SER A 139 -16.13 13.96 14.82
C SER A 139 -16.79 14.34 13.48
N SER A 140 -16.00 14.76 12.49
CA SER A 140 -16.45 15.11 11.14
C SER A 140 -16.69 13.91 10.22
N TRP A 141 -16.39 12.68 10.67
CA TRP A 141 -16.61 11.48 9.86
C TRP A 141 -18.09 11.11 9.72
N PRO A 142 -18.48 10.49 8.59
CA PRO A 142 -19.79 9.88 8.45
C PRO A 142 -20.07 8.86 9.55
N THR A 143 -21.34 8.69 9.94
CA THR A 143 -21.75 7.80 11.03
C THR A 143 -21.32 6.34 10.85
N HIS A 144 -21.28 5.85 9.60
CA HIS A 144 -20.81 4.50 9.27
C HIS A 144 -19.30 4.29 9.49
N CYS A 145 -18.50 5.35 9.58
CA CYS A 145 -17.06 5.30 9.84
C CYS A 145 -16.72 5.41 11.34
N LYS A 146 -17.67 5.82 12.19
CA LYS A 146 -17.43 6.05 13.63
C LYS A 146 -17.39 4.77 14.46
N THR A 147 -17.97 3.68 13.97
CA THR A 147 -18.07 2.39 14.68
C THR A 147 -16.85 1.48 14.48
N VAL A 148 -15.87 1.89 13.69
CA VAL A 148 -14.72 1.06 13.27
C VAL A 148 -13.46 1.34 14.11
N ILE A 149 -13.47 2.38 14.95
CA ILE A 149 -12.39 2.75 15.90
C ILE A 149 -12.84 2.41 17.32
#